data_AF-A0AA43JA23-F1
#
_entry.id   AF-A0AA43JA23-F1
#
_cell.length_a   1.000
_cell.length_b   1.000
_cell.length_c   1.000
_cell.angle_alpha   90.00
_cell.angle_beta   90.00
_cell.angle_gamma   90.00
#
_symmetry.space_group_name_H-M   'P 1'
#
loop_
_entity.id
_entity.type
_entity.pdbx_description
1 polymer ?
#
loop_
_entity_poly.entity_id
_entity_poly.type
_entity_poly.pdbx_seq_one_letter_code
_entity_poly.pdbx_strand_id
1 'polypeptide(L)'
;MMKRKMTDLQPARQYYRQPQSNSVTAVGKLLLSGCLLLGLVSCGSEDGAPLPPIVNTPASLTALTLSSGQLNPAFDPMVTSYSTMFIGTNNLLLTPIAPDQTITVNGAAVASGSPSAPISLPPGTTTIPITVTSSTGQTKTYTIEAHQLGQEAYAKASNTNGSDQFGFSVAAEGNTLVVGAPSEDSSATGVNGNQTNNTAGSSGAVYVFTRTGTTWTQQAYIKASNTGAGDQFGISVALDGDTLAVGAYFEDSIATGVGGNEADNTAADSGAVYVFTRTGTTWTQQAYIKASNTGAGDQFGRSLALDGNTLAVGAVAEDGNATGVGGNEADNSASTSGAVYVFTRTGTTWTQQAYIKASNTGAGDQFGINVAIAGDTLAVGAHMEDGNGTGVNSGVEADNSATDSGAVYVFTRTGTTWAQQAYIKAFNTGGGDQFGRSVAVSGDTLAVGAYREDSSGMGVNSGAEADNSTTDSGAVYVFTRTGTTWTQQAYIKASNASANYRLGFAIALEGDTLVAGSSAEDSASTGVGGDQNNTGAADSGAVYVFTRNGTTWTQQAYVKASNTGAGDQFGVSVAVSGDTLAVGASTEDSNGTGINSGAEADNSATDSGAVYILR
;
A
#
# COMPACT_ATOMS: atom_id res chain seq x y z
N MET A 1 -35.79 -38.04 37.69
CA MET A 1 -35.03 -37.22 38.64
C MET A 1 -34.57 -35.95 37.95
N MET A 2 -34.96 -34.80 38.51
CA MET A 2 -34.57 -33.40 38.27
C MET A 2 -34.22 -32.90 36.85
N LYS A 3 -35.17 -32.16 36.27
CA LYS A 3 -34.96 -31.04 35.34
C LYS A 3 -34.94 -29.74 36.15
N ARG A 4 -34.02 -28.80 35.86
CA ARG A 4 -34.12 -27.38 36.28
C ARG A 4 -34.13 -26.51 35.02
N LYS A 5 -35.28 -25.89 34.76
CA LYS A 5 -35.46 -24.69 33.94
C LYS A 5 -35.82 -23.56 34.91
N MET A 6 -35.18 -22.41 34.77
CA MET A 6 -35.56 -21.14 35.39
C MET A 6 -35.65 -20.11 34.26
N THR A 7 -36.86 -19.67 33.96
CA THR A 7 -37.20 -18.50 33.13
C THR A 7 -38.45 -17.91 33.73
N ASP A 8 -38.39 -16.66 34.19
CA ASP A 8 -39.35 -15.59 33.88
C ASP A 8 -39.14 -14.41 34.83
N LEU A 9 -38.77 -13.25 34.28
CA LEU A 9 -39.30 -11.94 34.70
C LEU A 9 -39.36 -11.02 33.47
N GLN A 10 -40.48 -10.31 33.38
CA GLN A 10 -41.04 -9.62 32.21
C GLN A 10 -40.35 -8.30 31.81
N PRO A 11 -40.62 -7.79 30.57
CA PRO A 11 -40.12 -6.51 30.08
C PRO A 11 -41.10 -5.34 30.35
N ALA A 12 -40.56 -4.15 30.57
CA ALA A 12 -41.31 -2.88 30.52
C ALA A 12 -40.82 -2.06 29.30
N ARG A 13 -41.69 -1.89 28.29
CA ARG A 13 -41.51 -0.93 27.18
C ARG A 13 -42.25 0.36 27.49
N GLN A 14 -41.57 1.48 27.28
CA GLN A 14 -42.09 2.84 27.33
C GLN A 14 -42.97 3.16 26.11
N TYR A 15 -44.07 3.87 26.34
CA TYR A 15 -44.80 4.70 25.38
C TYR A 15 -45.08 6.05 26.04
N TYR A 16 -44.89 7.16 25.31
CA TYR A 16 -45.71 8.39 25.24
C TYR A 16 -44.89 9.50 24.54
N ARG A 17 -45.20 9.85 23.27
CA ARG A 17 -46.05 10.95 22.77
C ARG A 17 -45.60 12.38 23.17
N GLN A 18 -45.28 13.17 22.13
CA GLN A 18 -45.30 14.64 22.13
C GLN A 18 -46.70 15.21 22.43
N PRO A 19 -46.78 16.50 22.82
CA PRO A 19 -47.26 17.49 21.84
C PRO A 19 -46.58 18.88 21.91
N GLN A 20 -46.79 19.63 20.82
CA GLN A 20 -46.38 21.02 20.61
C GLN A 20 -47.28 22.07 21.29
N SER A 21 -46.73 23.27 21.52
CA SER A 21 -47.10 24.57 20.86
C SER A 21 -47.16 25.80 21.80
N ASN A 22 -46.61 26.91 21.27
CA ASN A 22 -46.93 28.36 21.47
C ASN A 22 -46.69 28.99 22.88
N SER A 23 -46.24 30.24 23.08
CA SER A 23 -46.12 31.46 22.25
C SER A 23 -45.32 32.57 23.00
N VAL A 24 -44.54 33.36 22.24
CA VAL A 24 -44.35 34.85 22.26
C VAL A 24 -44.24 35.63 23.58
N THR A 25 -43.13 36.37 23.80
CA THR A 25 -43.11 37.85 24.02
C THR A 25 -41.68 38.41 23.77
N ALA A 26 -41.58 39.69 23.39
CA ALA A 26 -40.45 40.33 22.74
C ALA A 26 -39.80 41.49 23.55
N VAL A 27 -38.67 41.97 23.00
CA VAL A 27 -38.05 43.32 23.06
C VAL A 27 -37.11 43.68 24.22
N GLY A 28 -35.88 44.10 23.85
CA GLY A 28 -35.01 44.94 24.69
C GLY A 28 -33.55 45.04 24.20
N LYS A 29 -33.27 45.85 23.17
CA LYS A 29 -31.92 46.32 22.78
C LYS A 29 -31.41 47.36 23.80
N LEU A 30 -30.11 47.35 24.13
CA LEU A 30 -29.32 48.58 24.30
C LEU A 30 -27.82 48.31 24.08
N LEU A 31 -27.25 48.98 23.07
CA LEU A 31 -25.82 49.15 22.83
C LEU A 31 -25.35 50.39 23.60
N LEU A 32 -24.13 50.37 24.15
CA LEU A 32 -23.35 51.61 24.28
C LEU A 32 -21.83 51.29 24.21
N SER A 33 -21.17 52.01 23.31
CA SER A 33 -19.73 52.08 23.06
C SER A 33 -19.15 53.29 23.80
N GLY A 34 -17.89 53.24 24.21
CA GLY A 34 -17.20 54.42 24.75
C GLY A 34 -15.81 54.11 25.33
N CYS A 35 -14.77 54.43 24.58
CA CYS A 35 -13.37 54.42 24.99
C CYS A 35 -12.95 55.82 25.48
N LEU A 36 -11.83 55.87 26.22
CA LEU A 36 -10.81 56.95 26.32
C LEU A 36 -10.64 57.75 27.65
N LEU A 37 -9.50 57.43 28.30
CA LEU A 37 -8.43 58.27 28.89
C LEU A 37 -8.54 59.03 30.25
N LEU A 38 -7.60 58.60 31.12
CA LEU A 38 -6.63 59.33 31.98
C LEU A 38 -7.08 60.19 33.18
N GLY A 39 -6.53 59.84 34.36
CA GLY A 39 -6.46 60.71 35.54
C GLY A 39 -5.73 60.03 36.71
N LEU A 40 -4.44 60.31 36.86
CA LEU A 40 -3.58 59.91 37.99
C LEU A 40 -4.01 60.59 39.30
N VAL A 41 -4.05 59.84 40.40
CA VAL A 41 -3.77 60.36 41.75
C VAL A 41 -2.92 59.34 42.50
N SER A 42 -1.77 59.81 42.98
CA SER A 42 -0.84 59.13 43.88
C SER A 42 -1.03 59.68 45.29
N CYS A 43 -1.10 58.81 46.30
CA CYS A 43 -0.20 58.78 47.47
C CYS A 43 -0.86 58.11 48.71
N GLY A 44 -0.13 57.15 49.30
CA GLY A 44 -0.15 56.75 50.73
C GLY A 44 -1.30 55.83 51.18
N SER A 45 -1.14 54.80 52.02
CA SER A 45 -0.02 54.02 52.57
C SER A 45 -0.67 52.92 53.44
N GLU A 46 0.00 51.76 53.54
CA GLU A 46 -0.24 50.66 54.50
C GLU A 46 -1.48 49.77 54.28
N ASP A 47 -1.29 48.67 53.55
CA ASP A 47 -1.28 47.36 54.19
C ASP A 47 -0.57 46.37 53.26
N GLY A 48 0.56 45.84 53.73
CA GLY A 48 1.35 44.83 53.03
C GLY A 48 0.61 43.50 53.03
N ALA A 49 -0.41 43.36 52.18
CA ALA A 49 -0.83 42.05 51.73
C ALA A 49 0.41 41.40 51.09
N PRO A 50 0.80 40.16 51.48
CA PRO A 50 1.79 39.44 50.73
C PRO A 50 1.32 39.45 49.27
N LEU A 51 2.20 39.83 48.33
CA LEU A 51 1.92 39.57 46.92
C LEU A 51 1.48 38.11 46.84
N PRO A 52 0.34 37.80 46.21
CA PRO A 52 -0.10 36.42 46.09
C PRO A 52 1.09 35.61 45.55
N PRO A 53 1.36 34.41 46.11
CA PRO A 53 2.48 33.61 45.65
C PRO A 53 2.39 33.50 44.13
N ILE A 54 3.47 33.85 43.43
CA ILE A 54 3.54 33.62 41.99
C ILE A 54 3.32 32.12 41.83
N VAL A 55 2.13 31.73 41.38
CA VAL A 55 1.83 30.34 41.07
C VAL A 55 2.74 30.03 39.89
N ASN A 56 3.86 29.36 40.19
CA ASN A 56 4.83 28.97 39.18
C ASN A 56 4.23 27.81 38.39
N THR A 57 3.36 28.14 37.43
CA THR A 57 2.85 27.16 36.48
C THR A 57 3.97 26.82 35.51
N PRO A 58 4.41 25.55 35.45
CA PRO A 58 5.40 25.12 34.47
C PRO A 58 4.93 25.45 33.06
N ALA A 59 5.85 25.78 32.16
CA ALA A 59 5.53 25.98 30.76
C ALA A 59 4.90 24.71 30.16
N SER A 60 3.63 24.78 29.76
CA SER A 60 2.91 23.63 29.24
C SER A 60 1.67 24.05 28.45
N LEU A 61 1.44 23.38 27.33
CA LEU A 61 0.12 23.36 26.70
C LEU A 61 -0.84 22.56 27.59
N THR A 62 -2.11 22.98 27.62
CA THR A 62 -3.23 22.25 28.21
C THR A 62 -4.16 21.66 27.16
N ALA A 63 -4.12 22.18 25.92
CA ALA A 63 -4.74 21.59 24.74
C ALA A 63 -4.05 22.07 23.47
N LEU A 64 -4.21 21.32 22.39
CA LEU A 64 -3.77 21.67 21.05
C LEU A 64 -4.77 21.08 20.05
N THR A 65 -5.34 21.92 19.20
CA THR A 65 -6.20 21.46 18.10
C THR A 65 -5.66 21.94 16.75
N LEU A 66 -5.92 21.14 15.72
CA LEU A 66 -5.54 21.38 14.34
C LEU A 66 -6.77 21.80 13.53
N SER A 67 -6.61 22.63 12.50
CA SER A 67 -7.71 22.94 11.56
C SER A 67 -8.15 21.73 10.73
N SER A 68 -7.25 20.78 10.51
CA SER A 68 -7.43 19.53 9.77
C SER A 68 -6.46 18.48 10.33
N GLY A 69 -6.65 17.19 10.00
CA GLY A 69 -5.79 16.13 10.52
C GLY A 69 -6.01 15.82 12.01
N GLN A 70 -5.28 14.82 12.51
CA GLN A 70 -5.30 14.41 13.92
C GLN A 70 -3.87 14.23 14.42
N LEU A 71 -3.61 14.69 15.64
CA LEU A 71 -2.32 14.47 16.30
C LEU A 71 -2.13 12.98 16.62
N ASN A 72 -0.95 12.48 16.30
CA ASN A 72 -0.46 11.18 16.71
C ASN A 72 0.84 11.33 17.52
N PRO A 73 0.90 10.91 18.79
CA PRO A 73 -0.21 10.41 19.60
C PRO A 73 -1.28 11.49 19.83
N ALA A 74 -2.45 11.08 20.34
CA ALA A 74 -3.45 12.04 20.82
C ALA A 74 -2.81 12.99 21.84
N PHE A 75 -3.26 14.25 21.86
CA PHE A 75 -2.61 15.29 22.66
C PHE A 75 -2.52 14.90 24.15
N ASP A 76 -1.29 14.90 24.67
CA ASP A 76 -0.98 14.75 26.09
C ASP A 76 0.03 15.85 26.46
N PRO A 77 -0.26 16.70 27.46
CA PRO A 77 0.63 17.81 27.83
C PRO A 77 2.06 17.38 28.21
N MET A 78 2.28 16.10 28.55
CA MET A 78 3.61 15.52 28.83
C MET A 78 4.37 15.11 27.56
N VAL A 79 3.68 14.83 26.45
CA VAL A 79 4.28 14.49 25.15
C VAL A 79 4.68 15.77 24.41
N THR A 80 5.93 15.83 23.93
CA THR A 80 6.51 16.99 23.24
C THR A 80 6.74 16.76 21.75
N SER A 81 6.46 15.58 21.23
CA SER A 81 6.63 15.24 19.82
C SER A 81 5.37 14.60 19.29
N TYR A 82 4.86 15.13 18.19
CA TYR A 82 3.65 14.69 17.52
C TYR A 82 3.91 14.60 16.02
N SER A 83 3.12 13.78 15.33
CA SER A 83 2.99 13.81 13.88
C SER A 83 1.52 13.93 13.48
N THR A 84 1.27 14.32 12.23
CA THR A 84 -0.08 14.33 11.64
C THR A 84 0.04 14.29 10.12
N MET A 85 -0.90 13.58 9.48
CA MET A 85 -1.01 13.47 8.02
C MET A 85 -2.07 14.43 7.49
N PHE A 86 -1.79 15.06 6.35
CA PHE A 86 -2.66 15.99 5.66
C PHE A 86 -2.89 15.61 4.20
N ILE A 87 -4.11 15.90 3.75
CA ILE A 87 -4.65 15.62 2.42
C ILE A 87 -5.23 16.93 1.89
N GLY A 88 -4.85 17.36 0.68
CA GLY A 88 -5.54 18.39 -0.09
C GLY A 88 -5.37 19.85 0.35
N THR A 89 -5.33 20.18 1.65
CA THR A 89 -5.12 21.57 2.10
C THR A 89 -3.64 21.88 2.32
N ASN A 90 -3.08 22.81 1.54
CA ASN A 90 -1.68 23.23 1.67
C ASN A 90 -1.41 24.13 2.89
N ASN A 91 -2.38 24.32 3.79
CA ASN A 91 -2.28 25.21 4.95
C ASN A 91 -2.86 24.56 6.21
N LEU A 92 -2.14 24.73 7.32
CA LEU A 92 -2.54 24.28 8.66
C LEU A 92 -2.67 25.47 9.62
N LEU A 93 -3.70 25.45 10.46
CA LEU A 93 -3.84 26.33 11.62
C LEU A 93 -3.71 25.51 12.89
N LEU A 94 -2.92 26.01 13.84
CA LEU A 94 -2.79 25.43 15.18
C LEU A 94 -3.53 26.32 16.18
N THR A 95 -4.37 25.73 17.02
CA THR A 95 -5.02 26.43 18.13
C THR A 95 -4.49 25.86 19.46
N PRO A 96 -3.35 26.37 19.95
CA PRO A 96 -2.78 25.95 21.23
C PRO A 96 -3.49 26.64 22.40
N ILE A 97 -3.61 25.95 23.54
CA ILE A 97 -4.14 26.50 24.79
C ILE A 97 -3.07 26.38 25.87
N ALA A 98 -2.68 27.51 26.46
CA ALA A 98 -1.83 27.61 27.66
C ALA A 98 -2.21 28.91 28.39
N PRO A 99 -3.18 28.88 29.32
CA PRO A 99 -3.65 30.08 30.01
C PRO A 99 -2.51 30.77 30.77
N ASP A 100 -2.48 32.10 30.73
CA ASP A 100 -1.49 32.95 31.42
C ASP A 100 -0.02 32.68 31.04
N GLN A 101 0.22 32.04 29.89
CA GLN A 101 1.55 31.79 29.32
C GLN A 101 1.65 32.40 27.92
N THR A 102 2.88 32.62 27.46
CA THR A 102 3.13 33.08 26.09
C THR A 102 3.38 31.89 25.17
N ILE A 103 2.78 31.90 23.99
CA ILE A 103 2.88 30.81 23.01
C ILE A 103 3.44 31.38 21.71
N THR A 104 4.42 30.69 21.13
CA THR A 104 4.83 30.91 19.75
C THR A 104 4.64 29.65 18.92
N VAL A 105 4.20 29.81 17.67
CA VAL A 105 4.09 28.75 16.66
C VAL A 105 4.98 29.15 15.50
N ASN A 106 5.98 28.34 15.13
CA ASN A 106 7.03 28.73 14.19
C ASN A 106 7.69 30.07 14.54
N GLY A 107 7.85 30.36 15.83
CA GLY A 107 8.39 31.62 16.33
C GLY A 107 7.43 32.81 16.29
N ALA A 108 6.27 32.71 15.64
CA ALA A 108 5.24 33.76 15.63
C ALA A 108 4.34 33.66 16.88
N ALA A 109 4.06 34.79 17.54
CA ALA A 109 3.21 34.82 18.73
C ALA A 109 1.76 34.44 18.42
N VAL A 110 1.17 33.57 19.25
CA VAL A 110 -0.23 33.12 19.14
C VAL A 110 -0.91 33.27 20.50
N ALA A 111 -2.11 33.86 20.53
CA ALA A 111 -2.89 33.97 21.75
C ALA A 111 -3.47 32.61 22.15
N SER A 112 -3.45 32.27 23.45
CA SER A 112 -4.03 31.02 23.95
C SER A 112 -5.50 30.89 23.53
N GLY A 113 -5.86 29.74 22.93
CA GLY A 113 -7.20 29.45 22.41
C GLY A 113 -7.54 30.10 21.07
N SER A 114 -6.60 30.81 20.44
CA SER A 114 -6.77 31.40 19.11
C SER A 114 -5.98 30.62 18.04
N PRO A 115 -6.50 30.51 16.80
CA PRO A 115 -5.74 29.91 15.70
C PRO A 115 -4.47 30.70 15.38
N SER A 116 -3.42 29.99 14.98
CA SER A 116 -2.19 30.56 14.43
C SER A 116 -2.43 31.22 13.06
N ALA A 117 -1.42 31.91 12.53
CA ALA A 117 -1.37 32.20 11.10
C ALA A 117 -1.35 30.89 10.28
N PRO A 118 -1.83 30.89 9.02
CA PRO A 118 -1.70 29.75 8.11
C PRO A 118 -0.25 29.31 7.95
N ILE A 119 0.02 28.03 8.23
CA ILE A 119 1.30 27.39 8.05
C ILE A 119 1.26 26.61 6.74
N SER A 120 2.12 26.96 5.78
CA SER A 120 2.17 26.27 4.50
C SER A 120 2.77 24.87 4.66
N LEU A 121 2.12 23.88 4.06
CA LEU A 121 2.51 22.49 4.02
C LEU A 121 2.82 22.09 2.56
N PRO A 122 4.06 22.24 2.08
CA PRO A 122 4.47 21.61 0.82
C PRO A 122 4.44 20.07 0.96
N PRO A 123 4.40 19.31 -0.16
CA PRO A 123 4.54 17.85 -0.14
C PRO A 123 5.75 17.38 0.68
N GLY A 124 5.59 16.29 1.41
CA GLY A 124 6.57 15.79 2.38
C GLY A 124 6.35 16.32 3.81
N THR A 125 7.43 16.42 4.59
CA THR A 125 7.37 16.69 6.03
C THR A 125 7.74 18.13 6.38
N THR A 126 6.85 18.81 7.11
CA THR A 126 7.06 20.15 7.69
C THR A 126 7.13 20.07 9.21
N THR A 127 8.27 20.40 9.81
CA THR A 127 8.42 20.44 11.27
C THR A 127 7.96 21.79 11.84
N ILE A 128 7.02 21.76 12.78
CA ILE A 128 6.36 22.94 13.36
C ILE A 128 6.61 22.98 14.88
N PRO A 129 7.59 23.78 15.35
CA PRO A 129 7.76 24.02 16.79
C PRO A 129 6.67 24.96 17.36
N ILE A 130 6.10 24.55 18.48
CA ILE A 130 5.28 25.36 19.39
C ILE A 130 6.07 25.56 20.68
N THR A 131 6.46 26.78 21.00
CA THR A 131 7.16 27.08 22.26
C THR A 131 6.23 27.79 23.23
N VAL A 132 6.06 27.20 24.41
CA VAL A 132 5.32 27.81 25.51
C VAL A 132 6.33 28.37 26.50
N THR A 133 6.15 29.62 26.93
CA THR A 133 6.99 30.27 27.95
C THR A 133 6.14 30.72 29.13
N SER A 134 6.50 30.24 30.32
CA SER A 134 5.86 30.59 31.59
C SER A 134 6.18 32.03 32.02
N SER A 135 5.46 32.53 33.03
CA SER A 135 5.69 33.84 33.64
C SER A 135 7.09 34.01 34.27
N THR A 136 7.80 32.91 34.53
CA THR A 136 9.17 32.91 35.07
C THR A 136 10.25 32.79 33.99
N GLY A 137 9.86 32.73 32.71
CA GLY A 137 10.78 32.61 31.58
C GLY A 137 11.20 31.18 31.23
N GLN A 138 10.74 30.16 31.97
CA GLN A 138 10.95 28.76 31.59
C GLN A 138 10.19 28.43 30.31
N THR A 139 10.82 27.67 29.40
CA THR A 139 10.23 27.28 28.11
C THR A 139 10.00 25.78 28.02
N LYS A 140 8.93 25.37 27.32
CA LYS A 140 8.70 24.00 26.87
C LYS A 140 8.29 24.02 25.39
N THR A 141 8.94 23.20 24.58
CA THR A 141 8.68 23.11 23.14
C THR A 141 7.96 21.81 22.81
N TYR A 142 6.88 21.93 22.05
CA TYR A 142 6.15 20.85 21.42
C TYR A 142 6.44 20.89 19.92
N THR A 143 6.72 19.75 19.30
CA THR A 143 7.07 19.66 17.88
C THR A 143 6.00 18.87 17.17
N ILE A 144 5.50 19.38 16.04
CA ILE A 144 4.60 18.64 15.14
C ILE A 144 5.35 18.38 13.83
N GLU A 145 5.45 17.12 13.43
CA GLU A 145 5.81 16.73 12.07
C GLU A 145 4.53 16.62 11.24
N ALA A 146 4.28 17.64 10.42
CA ALA A 146 3.14 17.71 9.52
C ALA A 146 3.55 17.10 8.17
N HIS A 147 3.00 15.94 7.85
CA HIS A 147 3.21 15.26 6.57
C HIS A 147 2.10 15.69 5.62
N GLN A 148 2.42 16.05 4.38
CA GLN A 148 1.47 16.35 3.32
C GLN A 148 1.77 15.42 2.14
N LEU A 149 0.85 14.51 1.82
CA LEU A 149 1.06 13.61 0.69
C LEU A 149 0.85 14.39 -0.61
N GLY A 150 1.84 14.38 -1.49
CA GLY A 150 1.74 14.97 -2.81
C GLY A 150 2.67 14.31 -3.81
N GLN A 151 2.40 14.51 -5.10
CA GLN A 151 3.26 14.01 -6.16
C GLN A 151 4.60 14.76 -6.14
N GLU A 152 5.69 14.03 -5.94
CA GLU A 152 7.06 14.51 -6.05
C GLU A 152 7.56 14.41 -7.50
N ALA A 153 7.19 13.33 -8.20
CA ALA A 153 7.62 13.10 -9.56
C ALA A 153 6.64 12.25 -10.38
N TYR A 154 6.72 12.41 -11.69
CA TYR A 154 6.07 11.64 -12.74
C TYR A 154 7.17 11.00 -13.60
N ALA A 155 7.10 9.69 -13.78
CA ALA A 155 8.13 8.90 -14.46
C ALA A 155 7.56 8.17 -15.67
N LYS A 156 8.31 8.21 -16.76
CA LYS A 156 8.12 7.50 -18.01
C LYS A 156 9.37 6.72 -18.36
N ALA A 157 9.22 5.73 -19.25
CA ALA A 157 10.35 5.17 -19.96
C ALA A 157 11.15 6.28 -20.65
N SER A 158 12.46 6.10 -20.80
CA SER A 158 13.30 7.02 -21.57
C SER A 158 13.11 6.92 -23.07
N ASN A 159 12.51 5.82 -23.52
CA ASN A 159 12.23 5.42 -24.89
C ASN A 159 10.75 5.07 -25.08
N THR A 160 9.86 5.85 -24.44
CA THR A 160 8.39 5.69 -24.48
C THR A 160 7.89 5.39 -25.88
N ASN A 161 7.27 4.22 -26.07
CA ASN A 161 6.45 3.89 -27.23
C ASN A 161 5.08 3.39 -26.78
N GLY A 162 4.12 3.41 -27.70
CA GLY A 162 2.79 2.87 -27.42
C GLY A 162 2.86 1.37 -27.10
N SER A 163 2.01 0.93 -26.18
CA SER A 163 1.86 -0.44 -25.70
C SER A 163 3.05 -1.02 -24.93
N ASP A 164 4.07 -0.24 -24.58
CA ASP A 164 5.21 -0.69 -23.76
C ASP A 164 4.80 -1.04 -22.31
N GLN A 165 3.67 -0.52 -21.83
CA GLN A 165 3.10 -0.77 -20.51
C GLN A 165 4.04 -0.45 -19.33
N PHE A 166 4.78 0.65 -19.41
CA PHE A 166 5.63 1.12 -18.31
C PHE A 166 4.79 1.35 -17.04
N GLY A 167 5.24 0.80 -15.90
CA GLY A 167 4.48 0.87 -14.65
C GLY A 167 3.59 -0.34 -14.38
N PHE A 168 3.65 -1.38 -15.23
CA PHE A 168 2.94 -2.64 -14.97
C PHE A 168 3.36 -3.28 -13.65
N SER A 169 4.66 -3.22 -13.33
CA SER A 169 5.21 -3.65 -12.04
C SER A 169 6.09 -2.57 -11.45
N VAL A 170 6.05 -2.39 -10.13
CA VAL A 170 6.85 -1.40 -9.41
C VAL A 170 7.40 -1.98 -8.13
N ALA A 171 8.63 -1.62 -7.79
CA ALA A 171 9.24 -1.88 -6.48
C ALA A 171 10.03 -0.64 -6.05
N ALA A 172 9.95 -0.28 -4.77
CA ALA A 172 10.65 0.88 -4.23
C ALA A 172 11.31 0.53 -2.91
N GLU A 173 12.53 1.04 -2.71
CA GLU A 173 13.23 0.95 -1.44
C GLU A 173 14.10 2.20 -1.24
N GLY A 174 13.79 2.95 -0.19
CA GLY A 174 14.51 4.19 0.14
C GLY A 174 14.52 5.19 -1.01
N ASN A 175 15.67 5.32 -1.69
CA ASN A 175 15.88 6.24 -2.81
C ASN A 175 15.95 5.53 -4.17
N THR A 176 15.60 4.25 -4.25
CA THR A 176 15.60 3.47 -5.50
C THR A 176 14.17 3.11 -5.87
N LEU A 177 13.80 3.34 -7.12
CA LEU A 177 12.55 2.90 -7.72
C LEU A 177 12.89 2.03 -8.93
N VAL A 178 12.20 0.90 -9.05
CA VAL A 178 12.31 -0.02 -10.18
C VAL A 178 10.94 -0.14 -10.82
N VAL A 179 10.90 -0.06 -12.14
CA VAL A 179 9.67 -0.09 -12.93
C VAL A 179 9.80 -1.09 -14.08
N GLY A 180 8.86 -2.01 -14.18
CA GLY A 180 8.74 -2.92 -15.31
C GLY A 180 7.89 -2.35 -16.45
N ALA A 181 8.31 -2.66 -17.67
CA ALA A 181 7.59 -2.43 -18.92
C ALA A 181 7.63 -3.74 -19.73
N PRO A 182 6.81 -4.75 -19.36
CA PRO A 182 6.90 -6.10 -19.91
C PRO A 182 6.63 -6.16 -21.41
N SER A 183 5.94 -5.16 -21.96
CA SER A 183 5.58 -5.10 -23.36
C SER A 183 6.54 -4.23 -24.18
N GLU A 184 7.64 -3.75 -23.59
CA GLU A 184 8.64 -2.97 -24.32
C GLU A 184 9.33 -3.80 -25.42
N ASP A 185 9.40 -3.19 -26.59
CA ASP A 185 10.00 -3.80 -27.78
C ASP A 185 11.49 -3.43 -27.85
N SER A 186 12.40 -4.42 -27.79
CA SER A 186 13.83 -4.19 -28.04
C SER A 186 14.66 -5.47 -28.02
N SER A 187 15.53 -5.67 -29.02
CA SER A 187 16.53 -6.76 -28.99
C SER A 187 17.83 -6.41 -28.26
N ALA A 188 17.87 -5.30 -27.50
CA ALA A 188 18.97 -5.01 -26.61
C ALA A 188 19.08 -6.06 -25.50
N THR A 189 20.30 -6.36 -25.05
CA THR A 189 20.56 -7.33 -23.98
C THR A 189 21.32 -6.70 -22.83
N GLY A 190 21.14 -7.27 -21.63
CA GLY A 190 21.85 -6.85 -20.42
C GLY A 190 21.52 -5.43 -19.98
N VAL A 191 22.52 -4.72 -19.45
CA VAL A 191 22.33 -3.40 -18.81
C VAL A 191 22.80 -2.28 -19.73
N ASN A 192 21.96 -1.26 -19.89
CA ASN A 192 22.18 -0.04 -20.67
C ASN A 192 22.50 -0.30 -22.15
N GLY A 193 21.80 -1.28 -22.74
CA GLY A 193 21.82 -1.50 -24.18
C GLY A 193 21.13 -0.39 -24.98
N ASN A 194 20.97 -0.60 -26.30
CA ASN A 194 20.34 0.40 -27.17
C ASN A 194 18.83 0.48 -26.94
N GLN A 195 18.38 1.53 -26.26
CA GLN A 195 16.96 1.78 -25.95
C GLN A 195 16.12 2.21 -27.16
N THR A 196 16.73 2.60 -28.28
CA THR A 196 15.97 2.98 -29.49
C THR A 196 15.69 1.80 -30.40
N ASN A 197 16.02 0.58 -29.97
CA ASN A 197 15.82 -0.64 -30.72
C ASN A 197 14.40 -1.13 -30.45
N ASN A 198 13.60 -1.36 -31.49
CA ASN A 198 12.24 -1.89 -31.36
C ASN A 198 12.04 -3.15 -32.23
N THR A 199 13.02 -4.05 -32.24
CA THR A 199 13.06 -5.20 -33.18
C THR A 199 12.66 -6.55 -32.58
N ALA A 200 12.48 -6.64 -31.26
CA ALA A 200 11.97 -7.83 -30.58
C ALA A 200 10.71 -7.45 -29.80
N GLY A 201 9.55 -7.81 -30.34
CA GLY A 201 8.25 -7.42 -29.80
C GLY A 201 7.99 -8.00 -28.40
N SER A 202 7.46 -7.19 -27.48
CA SER A 202 7.10 -7.56 -26.10
C SER A 202 8.18 -8.36 -25.37
N SER A 203 9.43 -8.04 -25.67
CA SER A 203 10.59 -8.66 -25.03
C SER A 203 10.77 -8.20 -23.59
N GLY A 204 10.24 -7.01 -23.29
CA GLY A 204 10.18 -6.41 -21.98
C GLY A 204 11.48 -5.75 -21.51
N ALA A 205 11.33 -4.79 -20.61
CA ALA A 205 12.42 -4.05 -19.99
C ALA A 205 12.12 -3.67 -18.53
N VAL A 206 13.18 -3.34 -17.80
CA VAL A 206 13.12 -2.74 -16.46
C VAL A 206 13.94 -1.45 -16.41
N TYR A 207 13.38 -0.43 -15.77
CA TYR A 207 14.01 0.88 -15.59
C TYR A 207 14.27 1.09 -14.11
N VAL A 208 15.49 1.51 -13.78
CA VAL A 208 15.87 1.84 -12.41
C VAL A 208 16.05 3.34 -12.30
N PHE A 209 15.35 3.96 -11.37
CA PHE A 209 15.47 5.37 -11.02
C PHE A 209 16.06 5.51 -9.63
N THR A 210 16.85 6.56 -9.43
CA THR A 210 17.41 6.92 -8.13
C THR A 210 17.15 8.37 -7.78
N ARG A 211 16.93 8.63 -6.49
CA ARG A 211 16.63 9.95 -5.96
C ARG A 211 17.83 10.55 -5.25
N THR A 212 18.13 11.81 -5.55
CA THR A 212 19.07 12.65 -4.78
C THR A 212 18.38 13.97 -4.44
N GLY A 213 18.21 14.27 -3.14
CA GLY A 213 17.34 15.36 -2.71
C GLY A 213 15.90 15.05 -3.14
N THR A 214 15.29 15.93 -3.92
CA THR A 214 13.94 15.75 -4.52
C THR A 214 14.00 15.36 -6.00
N THR A 215 15.19 15.13 -6.55
CA THR A 215 15.38 14.86 -7.99
C THR A 215 15.53 13.37 -8.23
N TRP A 216 14.62 12.81 -9.03
CA TRP A 216 14.72 11.47 -9.57
C TRP A 216 15.45 11.47 -10.91
N THR A 217 16.31 10.48 -11.12
CA THR A 217 17.05 10.28 -12.38
C THR A 217 17.11 8.80 -12.73
N GLN A 218 17.01 8.48 -14.02
CA GLN A 218 17.21 7.10 -14.46
C GLN A 218 18.68 6.71 -14.29
N GLN A 219 18.91 5.65 -13.54
CA GLN A 219 20.21 5.04 -13.30
C GLN A 219 20.50 3.91 -14.29
N ALA A 220 19.47 3.13 -14.67
CA ALA A 220 19.65 2.00 -15.59
C ALA A 220 18.43 1.70 -16.45
N TYR A 221 18.69 1.11 -17.60
CA TYR A 221 17.75 0.34 -18.43
C TYR A 221 18.26 -1.10 -18.49
N ILE A 222 17.43 -2.07 -18.14
CA ILE A 222 17.83 -3.46 -17.94
C ILE A 222 16.96 -4.36 -18.80
N LYS A 223 17.62 -5.28 -19.52
CA LYS A 223 17.04 -6.34 -20.34
C LYS A 223 17.57 -7.70 -19.88
N ALA A 224 16.86 -8.77 -20.24
CA ALA A 224 17.40 -10.12 -20.16
C ALA A 224 18.70 -10.24 -20.98
N SER A 225 19.65 -11.06 -20.52
CA SER A 225 20.90 -11.36 -21.24
C SER A 225 20.69 -12.08 -22.58
N ASN A 226 19.59 -12.82 -22.68
CA ASN A 226 19.14 -13.65 -23.79
C ASN A 226 17.77 -13.18 -24.32
N THR A 227 17.54 -11.87 -24.36
CA THR A 227 16.27 -11.24 -24.78
C THR A 227 15.61 -11.95 -25.97
N GLY A 228 14.46 -12.59 -25.72
CA GLY A 228 13.55 -13.14 -26.71
C GLY A 228 12.32 -12.25 -26.92
N ALA A 229 11.66 -12.40 -28.08
CA ALA A 229 10.41 -11.70 -28.34
C ALA A 229 9.27 -12.45 -27.64
N GLY A 230 8.44 -11.73 -26.87
CA GLY A 230 7.34 -12.30 -26.09
C GLY A 230 7.72 -12.76 -24.68
N ASP A 231 9.00 -12.79 -24.30
CA ASP A 231 9.45 -13.25 -22.98
C ASP A 231 8.88 -12.42 -21.80
N GLN A 232 8.45 -11.18 -22.09
CA GLN A 232 7.86 -10.24 -21.13
C GLN A 232 8.70 -9.99 -19.88
N PHE A 233 10.00 -9.75 -20.08
CA PHE A 233 10.92 -9.38 -19.00
C PHE A 233 10.44 -8.11 -18.29
N GLY A 234 10.33 -8.15 -16.96
CA GLY A 234 9.79 -7.03 -16.18
C GLY A 234 8.30 -7.18 -15.83
N ILE A 235 7.68 -8.33 -16.11
CA ILE A 235 6.31 -8.62 -15.65
C ILE A 235 6.19 -8.50 -14.12
N SER A 236 7.26 -8.85 -13.42
CA SER A 236 7.38 -8.85 -11.97
C SER A 236 8.77 -8.38 -11.59
N VAL A 237 8.85 -7.56 -10.55
CA VAL A 237 10.10 -7.02 -10.00
C VAL A 237 10.07 -7.11 -8.48
N ALA A 238 11.20 -7.41 -7.87
CA ALA A 238 11.39 -7.36 -6.42
C ALA A 238 12.76 -6.78 -6.09
N LEU A 239 12.82 -5.85 -5.13
CA LEU A 239 14.02 -5.09 -4.77
C LEU A 239 14.27 -5.19 -3.27
N ASP A 240 15.52 -5.47 -2.90
CA ASP A 240 16.03 -5.38 -1.54
C ASP A 240 17.48 -4.86 -1.59
N GLY A 241 17.72 -3.67 -1.05
CA GLY A 241 18.98 -2.97 -1.11
C GLY A 241 19.52 -2.81 -2.53
N ASP A 242 20.64 -3.48 -2.76
CA ASP A 242 21.37 -3.51 -4.02
C ASP A 242 21.09 -4.79 -4.84
N THR A 243 20.04 -5.56 -4.51
CA THR A 243 19.65 -6.79 -5.21
C THR A 243 18.27 -6.62 -5.85
N LEU A 244 18.18 -6.87 -7.15
CA LEU A 244 16.96 -6.79 -7.94
C LEU A 244 16.69 -8.15 -8.59
N ALA A 245 15.51 -8.72 -8.38
CA ALA A 245 15.02 -9.87 -9.13
C ALA A 245 13.97 -9.42 -10.16
N VAL A 246 14.05 -9.96 -11.37
CA VAL A 246 13.14 -9.65 -12.48
C VAL A 246 12.63 -10.94 -13.13
N GLY A 247 11.31 -11.05 -13.29
CA GLY A 247 10.68 -12.18 -13.96
C GLY A 247 10.53 -11.97 -15.47
N ALA A 248 10.65 -13.06 -16.22
CA ALA A 248 10.27 -13.19 -17.63
C ALA A 248 9.53 -14.51 -17.78
N TYR A 249 8.24 -14.50 -17.46
CA TYR A 249 7.47 -15.73 -17.25
C TYR A 249 7.15 -16.49 -18.54
N PHE A 250 7.39 -15.88 -19.70
CA PHE A 250 7.27 -16.51 -21.02
C PHE A 250 8.63 -16.83 -21.66
N GLU A 251 9.70 -16.87 -20.88
CA GLU A 251 11.00 -17.33 -21.38
C GLU A 251 11.00 -18.85 -21.65
N ASP A 252 11.63 -19.27 -22.74
CA ASP A 252 11.40 -20.59 -23.36
C ASP A 252 12.47 -21.66 -23.06
N SER A 253 13.50 -21.38 -22.27
CA SER A 253 14.57 -22.35 -22.04
C SER A 253 14.13 -23.54 -21.18
N ILE A 254 14.56 -24.75 -21.55
CA ILE A 254 14.39 -25.97 -20.72
C ILE A 254 15.43 -26.07 -19.58
N ALA A 255 16.30 -25.08 -19.41
CA ALA A 255 17.27 -25.08 -18.33
C ALA A 255 16.59 -25.25 -16.95
N THR A 256 17.25 -25.96 -16.04
CA THR A 256 16.77 -26.15 -14.66
C THR A 256 17.74 -25.53 -13.65
N GLY A 257 17.21 -25.11 -12.51
CA GLY A 257 18.01 -24.56 -11.42
C GLY A 257 18.70 -23.23 -11.77
N VAL A 258 19.95 -23.05 -11.34
CA VAL A 258 20.66 -21.76 -11.44
C VAL A 258 21.82 -21.85 -12.45
N GLY A 259 21.88 -20.90 -13.37
CA GLY A 259 22.99 -20.75 -14.33
C GLY A 259 22.97 -21.75 -15.49
N GLY A 260 21.78 -22.19 -15.91
CA GLY A 260 21.61 -23.05 -17.08
C GLY A 260 21.81 -22.34 -18.42
N ASN A 261 21.53 -23.04 -19.53
CA ASN A 261 21.71 -22.49 -20.87
C ASN A 261 20.57 -21.51 -21.24
N GLU A 262 20.87 -20.22 -21.16
CA GLU A 262 19.95 -19.13 -21.53
C GLU A 262 19.65 -19.07 -23.04
N ALA A 263 20.46 -19.71 -23.90
CA ALA A 263 20.21 -19.70 -25.35
C ALA A 263 19.23 -20.80 -25.80
N ASP A 264 18.81 -21.69 -24.89
CA ASP A 264 17.81 -22.70 -25.18
C ASP A 264 16.42 -22.08 -25.28
N ASN A 265 15.57 -22.58 -26.18
CA ASN A 265 14.20 -22.10 -26.39
C ASN A 265 13.28 -23.30 -26.70
N THR A 266 13.44 -24.41 -25.97
CA THR A 266 12.78 -25.69 -26.27
C THR A 266 11.61 -26.03 -25.35
N ALA A 267 11.36 -25.25 -24.30
CA ALA A 267 10.26 -25.39 -23.34
C ALA A 267 9.46 -24.08 -23.27
N ALA A 268 8.55 -23.93 -24.24
CA ALA A 268 7.72 -22.73 -24.40
C ALA A 268 7.07 -22.29 -23.07
N ASP A 269 7.09 -20.99 -22.78
CA ASP A 269 6.41 -20.36 -21.64
C ASP A 269 6.80 -20.96 -20.27
N SER A 270 7.99 -21.56 -20.16
CA SER A 270 8.45 -22.19 -18.92
C SER A 270 8.92 -21.17 -17.88
N GLY A 271 9.33 -19.99 -18.34
CA GLY A 271 9.59 -18.79 -17.54
C GLY A 271 10.94 -18.79 -16.82
N ALA A 272 11.45 -17.60 -16.53
CA ALA A 272 12.76 -17.40 -15.89
C ALA A 272 12.77 -16.23 -14.90
N VAL A 273 13.78 -16.21 -14.04
CA VAL A 273 14.11 -15.07 -13.18
C VAL A 273 15.57 -14.68 -13.33
N TYR A 274 15.82 -13.38 -13.45
CA TYR A 274 17.14 -12.79 -13.55
C TYR A 274 17.41 -11.98 -12.30
N VAL A 275 18.53 -12.25 -11.62
CA VAL A 275 18.96 -11.50 -10.45
C VAL A 275 20.08 -10.56 -10.85
N PHE A 276 19.93 -9.28 -10.55
CA PHE A 276 20.92 -8.23 -10.73
C PHE A 276 21.42 -7.73 -9.38
N THR A 277 22.67 -7.31 -9.34
CA THR A 277 23.26 -6.63 -8.18
C THR A 277 23.88 -5.29 -8.56
N ARG A 278 23.75 -4.31 -7.67
CA ARG A 278 24.30 -2.97 -7.82
C ARG A 278 25.63 -2.83 -7.07
N THR A 279 26.59 -2.17 -7.69
CA THR A 279 27.80 -1.68 -7.03
C THR A 279 28.06 -0.25 -7.48
N GLY A 280 27.97 0.71 -6.56
CA GLY A 280 27.94 2.13 -6.93
C GLY A 280 26.69 2.43 -7.77
N THR A 281 26.88 2.82 -9.02
CA THR A 281 25.78 3.06 -9.98
C THR A 281 25.60 1.96 -11.01
N THR A 282 26.42 0.91 -10.96
CA THR A 282 26.45 -0.14 -11.99
C THR A 282 25.64 -1.34 -11.53
N TRP A 283 24.64 -1.72 -12.33
CA TRP A 283 23.93 -2.98 -12.20
C TRP A 283 24.59 -4.06 -13.04
N THR A 284 24.67 -5.28 -12.51
CA THR A 284 25.22 -6.46 -13.20
C THR A 284 24.36 -7.66 -12.92
N GLN A 285 24.11 -8.50 -13.94
CA GLN A 285 23.42 -9.77 -13.74
C GLN A 285 24.31 -10.70 -12.93
N GLN A 286 23.78 -11.17 -11.81
CA GLN A 286 24.40 -12.12 -10.90
C GLN A 286 23.95 -13.56 -11.18
N ALA A 287 22.68 -13.77 -11.55
CA ALA A 287 22.14 -15.10 -11.79
C ALA A 287 21.01 -15.12 -12.82
N TYR A 288 20.87 -16.27 -13.47
CA TYR A 288 19.70 -16.71 -14.21
C TYR A 288 19.15 -17.94 -13.50
N ILE A 289 17.87 -17.91 -13.16
CA ILE A 289 17.22 -18.88 -12.27
C ILE A 289 15.99 -19.46 -12.96
N LYS A 290 15.87 -20.78 -12.89
CA LYS A 290 14.77 -21.61 -13.39
C LYS A 290 14.25 -22.51 -12.28
N ALA A 291 13.02 -23.00 -12.44
CA ALA A 291 12.49 -24.07 -11.61
C ALA A 291 13.40 -25.31 -11.69
N SER A 292 13.48 -26.11 -10.62
CA SER A 292 14.23 -27.38 -10.63
C SER A 292 13.63 -28.43 -11.56
N ASN A 293 12.33 -28.32 -11.84
CA ASN A 293 11.48 -29.21 -12.63
C ASN A 293 10.81 -28.47 -13.78
N THR A 294 11.55 -27.60 -14.47
CA THR A 294 11.04 -26.77 -15.58
C THR A 294 10.15 -27.54 -16.55
N GLY A 295 8.88 -27.16 -16.61
CA GLY A 295 7.88 -27.61 -17.58
C GLY A 295 7.47 -26.49 -18.52
N ALA A 296 7.07 -26.85 -19.74
CA ALA A 296 6.52 -25.89 -20.69
C ALA A 296 5.16 -25.38 -20.19
N GLY A 297 4.96 -24.06 -20.20
CA GLY A 297 3.74 -23.43 -19.70
C GLY A 297 3.68 -23.20 -18.19
N ASP A 298 4.71 -23.58 -17.41
CA ASP A 298 4.70 -23.44 -15.93
C ASP A 298 4.73 -21.97 -15.46
N GLN A 299 5.16 -21.05 -16.33
CA GLN A 299 5.21 -19.61 -16.07
C GLN A 299 6.03 -19.23 -14.83
N PHE A 300 7.20 -19.85 -14.64
CA PHE A 300 8.10 -19.51 -13.55
C PHE A 300 8.55 -18.04 -13.62
N GLY A 301 8.50 -17.32 -12.51
CA GLY A 301 8.82 -15.89 -12.48
C GLY A 301 7.60 -14.97 -12.64
N ARG A 302 6.39 -15.53 -12.70
CA ARG A 302 5.14 -14.75 -12.77
C ARG A 302 4.97 -13.80 -11.58
N SER A 303 5.38 -14.22 -10.39
CA SER A 303 5.37 -13.40 -9.17
C SER A 303 6.69 -13.55 -8.40
N LEU A 304 7.15 -12.47 -7.77
CA LEU A 304 8.42 -12.40 -7.06
C LEU A 304 8.27 -11.68 -5.73
N ALA A 305 9.00 -12.14 -4.72
CA ALA A 305 9.24 -11.40 -3.50
C ALA A 305 10.66 -11.67 -3.00
N LEU A 306 11.35 -10.61 -2.55
CA LEU A 306 12.75 -10.65 -2.14
C LEU A 306 12.89 -9.98 -0.76
N ASP A 307 13.54 -10.66 0.17
CA ASP A 307 13.92 -10.11 1.47
C ASP A 307 15.34 -10.58 1.83
N GLY A 308 16.29 -9.64 1.86
CA GLY A 308 17.70 -9.91 2.05
C GLY A 308 18.27 -10.91 1.04
N ASN A 309 18.49 -12.13 1.52
CA ASN A 309 19.05 -13.24 0.75
C ASN A 309 18.02 -14.31 0.40
N THR A 310 16.72 -14.06 0.57
CA THR A 310 15.65 -15.03 0.29
C THR A 310 14.77 -14.51 -0.84
N LEU A 311 14.68 -15.28 -1.92
CA LEU A 311 13.84 -14.99 -3.08
C LEU A 311 12.74 -16.05 -3.17
N ALA A 312 11.48 -15.63 -3.16
CA ALA A 312 10.34 -16.48 -3.47
C ALA A 312 9.88 -16.21 -4.91
N VAL A 313 9.63 -17.29 -5.66
CA VAL A 313 9.23 -17.24 -7.07
C VAL A 313 7.98 -18.08 -7.29
N GLY A 314 6.93 -17.48 -7.84
CA GLY A 314 5.72 -18.19 -8.27
C GLY A 314 5.87 -18.77 -9.68
N ALA A 315 5.39 -20.01 -9.85
CA ALA A 315 5.12 -20.67 -11.13
C ALA A 315 3.64 -21.07 -11.12
N VAL A 316 2.79 -20.11 -11.50
CA VAL A 316 1.34 -20.19 -11.26
C VAL A 316 0.66 -21.32 -12.03
N ALA A 317 1.30 -21.77 -13.12
CA ALA A 317 0.76 -22.76 -14.04
C ALA A 317 1.48 -24.11 -13.92
N GLU A 318 2.29 -24.33 -12.89
CA GLU A 318 2.91 -25.64 -12.65
C GLU A 318 1.84 -26.71 -12.35
N ASP A 319 2.03 -27.90 -12.93
CA ASP A 319 0.98 -28.91 -13.06
C ASP A 319 1.08 -30.04 -12.01
N GLY A 320 1.93 -29.93 -10.99
CA GLY A 320 2.16 -31.02 -10.05
C GLY A 320 0.99 -31.24 -9.09
N ASN A 321 0.72 -32.47 -8.66
CA ASN A 321 -0.27 -32.74 -7.60
C ASN A 321 0.37 -32.95 -6.21
N ALA A 322 1.64 -32.58 -6.07
CA ALA A 322 2.32 -32.54 -4.78
C ALA A 322 1.62 -31.56 -3.82
N THR A 323 1.64 -31.86 -2.51
CA THR A 323 1.09 -31.00 -1.46
C THR A 323 2.16 -30.58 -0.46
N GLY A 324 2.00 -29.40 0.14
CA GLY A 324 2.90 -28.89 1.17
C GLY A 324 4.32 -28.60 0.67
N VAL A 325 5.33 -28.86 1.51
CA VAL A 325 6.73 -28.49 1.24
C VAL A 325 7.55 -29.73 0.87
N GLY A 326 8.29 -29.66 -0.24
CA GLY A 326 9.24 -30.69 -0.66
C GLY A 326 8.58 -31.96 -1.23
N GLY A 327 7.42 -31.81 -1.88
CA GLY A 327 6.76 -32.91 -2.57
C GLY A 327 7.48 -33.34 -3.86
N ASN A 328 6.87 -34.27 -4.61
CA ASN A 328 7.45 -34.78 -5.86
C ASN A 328 7.33 -33.75 -6.99
N GLU A 329 8.45 -33.09 -7.30
CA GLU A 329 8.55 -32.10 -8.38
C GLU A 329 8.40 -32.70 -9.79
N ALA A 330 8.45 -34.02 -9.96
CA ALA A 330 8.24 -34.66 -11.27
C ALA A 330 6.76 -34.96 -11.56
N ASP A 331 5.85 -34.63 -10.64
CA ASP A 331 4.42 -34.78 -10.84
C ASP A 331 3.89 -33.69 -11.77
N ASN A 332 2.98 -34.04 -12.70
CA ASN A 332 2.30 -33.14 -13.63
C ASN A 332 0.82 -33.55 -13.82
N SER A 333 0.16 -33.99 -12.73
CA SER A 333 -1.19 -34.56 -12.76
C SER A 333 -2.33 -33.62 -12.31
N ALA A 334 -2.03 -32.39 -11.89
CA ALA A 334 -3.00 -31.37 -11.48
C ALA A 334 -2.73 -30.06 -12.23
N SER A 335 -3.34 -29.93 -13.41
CA SER A 335 -3.10 -28.82 -14.33
C SER A 335 -3.30 -27.46 -13.66
N THR A 336 -2.34 -26.54 -13.82
CA THR A 336 -2.39 -25.15 -13.32
C THR A 336 -2.66 -25.05 -11.82
N SER A 337 -2.25 -26.05 -11.05
CA SER A 337 -2.40 -26.02 -9.59
C SER A 337 -1.42 -25.03 -8.95
N GLY A 338 -0.28 -24.79 -9.60
CA GLY A 338 0.71 -23.79 -9.25
C GLY A 338 1.68 -24.22 -8.16
N ALA A 339 2.84 -23.56 -8.12
CA ALA A 339 3.91 -23.81 -7.17
C ALA A 339 4.66 -22.52 -6.79
N VAL A 340 5.36 -22.56 -5.66
CA VAL A 340 6.33 -21.53 -5.25
C VAL A 340 7.68 -22.17 -4.94
N TYR A 341 8.74 -21.55 -5.44
CA TYR A 341 10.12 -21.96 -5.22
C TYR A 341 10.81 -20.90 -4.37
N VAL A 342 11.48 -21.32 -3.30
CA VAL A 342 12.26 -20.44 -2.44
C VAL A 342 13.73 -20.68 -2.72
N PHE A 343 14.45 -19.63 -3.10
CA PHE A 343 15.90 -19.62 -3.28
C PHE A 343 16.56 -18.83 -2.16
N THR A 344 17.77 -19.23 -1.78
CA THR A 344 18.60 -18.50 -0.83
C THR A 344 19.97 -18.19 -1.41
N ARG A 345 20.51 -17.02 -1.05
CA ARG A 345 21.83 -16.56 -1.49
C ARG A 345 22.88 -16.71 -0.39
N THR A 346 24.01 -17.31 -0.75
CA THR A 346 25.25 -17.28 0.06
C THR A 346 26.39 -16.74 -0.80
N GLY A 347 26.93 -15.58 -0.43
CA GLY A 347 27.87 -14.86 -1.30
C GLY A 347 27.18 -14.44 -2.60
N THR A 348 27.64 -14.96 -3.73
CA THR A 348 27.02 -14.73 -5.05
C THR A 348 26.19 -15.92 -5.55
N THR A 349 26.16 -17.02 -4.78
CA THR A 349 25.52 -18.27 -5.21
C THR A 349 24.09 -18.33 -4.69
N TRP A 350 23.15 -18.50 -5.61
CA TRP A 350 21.75 -18.82 -5.31
C TRP A 350 21.53 -20.34 -5.33
N THR A 351 20.76 -20.85 -4.39
CA THR A 351 20.38 -22.27 -4.31
C THR A 351 18.92 -22.39 -3.91
N GLN A 352 18.18 -23.30 -4.56
CA GLN A 352 16.82 -23.64 -4.15
C GLN A 352 16.84 -24.24 -2.74
N GLN A 353 16.08 -23.63 -1.85
CA GLN A 353 15.86 -24.06 -0.47
C GLN A 353 14.57 -24.87 -0.34
N ALA A 354 13.52 -24.53 -1.10
CA ALA A 354 12.23 -25.23 -1.02
C ALA A 354 11.44 -25.18 -2.34
N TYR A 355 10.65 -26.23 -2.55
CA TYR A 355 9.51 -26.29 -3.46
C TYR A 355 8.25 -26.39 -2.60
N ILE A 356 7.27 -25.52 -2.84
CA ILE A 356 6.11 -25.32 -1.99
C ILE A 356 4.84 -25.37 -2.83
N LYS A 357 3.87 -26.16 -2.36
CA LYS A 357 2.52 -26.32 -2.89
C LYS A 357 1.51 -26.03 -1.79
N ALA A 358 0.27 -25.73 -2.18
CA ALA A 358 -0.86 -25.70 -1.24
C ALA A 358 -0.97 -27.03 -0.45
N SER A 359 -1.49 -26.99 0.78
CA SER A 359 -1.79 -28.21 1.55
C SER A 359 -2.89 -29.07 0.93
N ASN A 360 -3.73 -28.45 0.11
CA ASN A 360 -4.94 -28.99 -0.52
C ASN A 360 -4.92 -28.70 -2.03
N THR A 361 -3.78 -28.93 -2.69
CA THR A 361 -3.61 -28.71 -4.13
C THR A 361 -4.80 -29.20 -4.96
N GLY A 362 -5.45 -28.27 -5.64
CA GLY A 362 -6.45 -28.50 -6.66
C GLY A 362 -5.96 -28.05 -8.04
N ALA A 363 -6.45 -28.70 -9.09
CA ALA A 363 -6.20 -28.26 -10.46
C ALA A 363 -6.94 -26.94 -10.71
N GLY A 364 -6.22 -25.93 -11.21
CA GLY A 364 -6.78 -24.60 -11.48
C GLY A 364 -6.64 -23.60 -10.33
N ASP A 365 -6.21 -24.01 -9.13
CA ASP A 365 -6.14 -23.14 -7.95
C ASP A 365 -5.12 -21.98 -8.10
N GLN A 366 -4.16 -22.12 -9.02
CA GLN A 366 -3.17 -21.10 -9.35
C GLN A 366 -2.38 -20.61 -8.12
N PHE A 367 -1.91 -21.56 -7.30
CA PHE A 367 -1.05 -21.28 -6.16
C PHE A 367 0.25 -20.60 -6.63
N GLY A 368 0.62 -19.49 -6.01
CA GLY A 368 1.78 -18.70 -6.42
C GLY A 368 1.45 -17.59 -7.41
N ILE A 369 0.17 -17.28 -7.67
CA ILE A 369 -0.24 -16.10 -8.46
C ILE A 369 0.39 -14.81 -7.92
N ASN A 370 0.51 -14.70 -6.59
CA ASN A 370 1.15 -13.60 -5.89
C ASN A 370 1.84 -14.13 -4.63
N VAL A 371 3.03 -13.61 -4.34
CA VAL A 371 3.85 -14.01 -3.19
C VAL A 371 4.36 -12.77 -2.48
N ALA A 372 4.48 -12.85 -1.16
CA ALA A 372 5.11 -11.81 -0.34
C ALA A 372 5.95 -12.46 0.75
N ILE A 373 7.12 -11.89 1.04
CA ILE A 373 8.04 -12.42 2.05
C ILE A 373 8.54 -11.31 2.97
N ALA A 374 8.58 -11.56 4.27
CA ALA A 374 9.20 -10.70 5.27
C ALA A 374 9.84 -11.55 6.37
N GLY A 375 11.16 -11.49 6.47
CA GLY A 375 11.97 -12.33 7.33
C GLY A 375 11.73 -13.82 7.06
N ASP A 376 11.19 -14.50 8.06
CA ASP A 376 10.88 -15.93 8.01
C ASP A 376 9.40 -16.20 7.71
N THR A 377 8.62 -15.22 7.24
CA THR A 377 7.21 -15.38 6.89
C THR A 377 7.02 -15.22 5.38
N LEU A 378 6.44 -16.24 4.74
CA LEU A 378 6.06 -16.24 3.33
C LEU A 378 4.54 -16.37 3.22
N ALA A 379 3.89 -15.45 2.51
CA ALA A 379 2.47 -15.54 2.15
C ALA A 379 2.33 -15.84 0.67
N VAL A 380 1.43 -16.76 0.32
CA VAL A 380 1.18 -17.21 -1.05
C VAL A 380 -0.31 -17.18 -1.35
N GLY A 381 -0.71 -16.50 -2.42
CA GLY A 381 -2.07 -16.50 -2.92
C GLY A 381 -2.39 -17.70 -3.83
N ALA A 382 -3.63 -18.19 -3.75
CA ALA A 382 -4.25 -19.14 -4.68
C ALA A 382 -5.69 -18.65 -4.94
N HIS A 383 -5.81 -17.60 -5.75
CA HIS A 383 -7.05 -16.85 -5.90
C HIS A 383 -8.18 -17.62 -6.60
N MET A 384 -7.88 -18.77 -7.20
CA MET A 384 -8.84 -19.64 -7.88
C MET A 384 -9.16 -20.89 -7.05
N GLU A 385 -8.74 -20.95 -5.78
CA GLU A 385 -9.09 -22.07 -4.90
C GLU A 385 -10.58 -22.07 -4.54
N ASP A 386 -11.21 -23.25 -4.59
CA ASP A 386 -12.68 -23.38 -4.58
C ASP A 386 -13.29 -23.66 -3.19
N GLY A 387 -12.51 -23.60 -2.12
CA GLY A 387 -12.98 -24.00 -0.79
C GLY A 387 -14.00 -23.05 -0.20
N ASN A 388 -15.02 -23.55 0.51
CA ASN A 388 -15.99 -22.71 1.22
C ASN A 388 -15.64 -22.51 2.72
N GLY A 389 -14.37 -22.69 3.08
CA GLY A 389 -13.89 -22.39 4.42
C GLY A 389 -13.96 -20.89 4.71
N THR A 390 -14.10 -20.50 5.98
CA THR A 390 -14.05 -19.09 6.38
C THR A 390 -13.00 -18.85 7.44
N GLY A 391 -12.36 -17.68 7.38
CA GLY A 391 -11.34 -17.27 8.35
C GLY A 391 -10.07 -18.10 8.27
N VAL A 392 -9.50 -18.43 9.43
CA VAL A 392 -8.16 -19.03 9.54
C VAL A 392 -8.26 -20.49 9.97
N ASN A 393 -7.62 -21.40 9.23
CA ASN A 393 -7.54 -22.84 9.51
C ASN A 393 -8.92 -23.46 9.81
N SER A 394 -9.85 -23.28 8.88
CA SER A 394 -11.24 -23.73 9.02
C SER A 394 -11.41 -25.25 9.08
N GLY A 395 -10.39 -26.03 8.68
CA GLY A 395 -10.42 -27.49 8.70
C GLY A 395 -11.25 -28.11 7.57
N VAL A 396 -11.59 -27.31 6.55
CA VAL A 396 -12.36 -27.74 5.37
C VAL A 396 -11.58 -27.50 4.08
N GLU A 397 -10.25 -27.62 4.12
CA GLU A 397 -9.36 -27.38 3.00
C GLU A 397 -9.63 -28.33 1.81
N ALA A 398 -10.29 -29.47 2.03
CA ALA A 398 -10.68 -30.37 0.94
C ALA A 398 -12.03 -30.01 0.26
N ASP A 399 -12.71 -28.98 0.75
CA ASP A 399 -13.95 -28.49 0.14
C ASP A 399 -13.66 -27.77 -1.17
N ASN A 400 -14.57 -27.88 -2.16
CA ASN A 400 -14.47 -27.22 -3.46
C ASN A 400 -15.86 -26.72 -3.91
N SER A 401 -16.65 -26.20 -2.97
CA SER A 401 -18.05 -25.83 -3.20
C SER A 401 -18.27 -24.34 -3.49
N ALA A 402 -17.25 -23.49 -3.34
CA ALA A 402 -17.28 -22.05 -3.58
C ALA A 402 -16.26 -21.68 -4.66
N THR A 403 -16.64 -21.88 -5.92
CA THR A 403 -15.77 -21.69 -7.10
C THR A 403 -15.07 -20.33 -7.10
N ASP A 404 -13.76 -20.31 -7.36
CA ASP A 404 -12.91 -19.13 -7.45
C ASP A 404 -12.99 -18.18 -6.23
N SER A 405 -13.30 -18.72 -5.05
CA SER A 405 -13.42 -17.91 -3.83
C SER A 405 -12.06 -17.49 -3.28
N GLY A 406 -11.03 -18.31 -3.55
CA GLY A 406 -9.62 -18.00 -3.34
C GLY A 406 -9.13 -18.20 -1.90
N ALA A 407 -7.83 -18.41 -1.74
CA ALA A 407 -7.17 -18.63 -0.45
C ALA A 407 -5.79 -18.00 -0.38
N VAL A 408 -5.29 -17.84 0.86
CA VAL A 408 -3.88 -17.50 1.15
C VAL A 408 -3.28 -18.51 2.11
N TYR A 409 -2.05 -18.90 1.83
CA TYR A 409 -1.27 -19.83 2.64
C TYR A 409 -0.09 -19.08 3.23
N VAL A 410 0.08 -19.17 4.55
CA VAL A 410 1.21 -18.58 5.26
C VAL A 410 2.15 -19.69 5.66
N PHE A 411 3.41 -19.60 5.25
CA PHE A 411 4.50 -20.48 5.63
C PHE A 411 5.47 -19.73 6.53
N THR A 412 6.09 -20.47 7.46
CA THR A 412 7.15 -19.95 8.32
C THR A 412 8.41 -20.78 8.20
N ARG A 413 9.57 -20.11 8.24
CA ARG A 413 10.88 -20.74 8.20
C ARG A 413 11.45 -20.93 9.61
N THR A 414 12.07 -22.08 9.86
CA THR A 414 12.92 -22.33 11.02
C THR A 414 14.20 -23.00 10.55
N GLY A 415 15.32 -22.28 10.66
CA GLY A 415 16.57 -22.70 10.02
C GLY A 415 16.41 -22.68 8.50
N THR A 416 16.47 -23.85 7.87
CA THR A 416 16.26 -24.01 6.42
C THR A 416 14.91 -24.60 6.05
N THR A 417 14.09 -24.96 7.05
CA THR A 417 12.84 -25.70 6.84
C THR A 417 11.67 -24.75 6.82
N TRP A 418 10.85 -24.82 5.77
CA TRP A 418 9.57 -24.15 5.67
C TRP A 418 8.43 -25.08 6.10
N ALA A 419 7.43 -24.55 6.79
CA ALA A 419 6.22 -25.25 7.14
C ALA A 419 5.01 -24.31 7.07
N GLN A 420 3.87 -24.83 6.60
CA GLN A 420 2.62 -24.07 6.60
C GLN A 420 2.18 -23.79 8.03
N GLN A 421 1.99 -22.52 8.34
CA GLN A 421 1.46 -22.01 9.60
C GLN A 421 -0.05 -21.75 9.52
N ALA A 422 -0.55 -21.28 8.36
CA ALA A 422 -1.96 -20.98 8.19
C ALA A 422 -2.45 -21.21 6.75
N TYR A 423 -3.72 -21.61 6.66
CA TYR A 423 -4.61 -21.46 5.51
C TYR A 423 -5.66 -20.41 5.88
N ILE A 424 -5.83 -19.40 5.02
CA ILE A 424 -6.62 -18.21 5.31
C ILE A 424 -7.60 -17.99 4.16
N LYS A 425 -8.86 -17.78 4.50
CA LYS A 425 -9.94 -17.35 3.62
C LYS A 425 -10.62 -16.10 4.15
N ALA A 426 -11.35 -15.40 3.29
CA ALA A 426 -12.23 -14.31 3.70
C ALA A 426 -13.26 -14.80 4.74
N PHE A 427 -13.62 -13.96 5.72
CA PHE A 427 -14.64 -14.32 6.70
C PHE A 427 -16.06 -14.41 6.08
N ASN A 428 -16.25 -13.72 4.98
CA ASN A 428 -17.41 -13.67 4.10
C ASN A 428 -17.10 -14.32 2.74
N THR A 429 -16.49 -15.50 2.75
CA THR A 429 -16.13 -16.24 1.51
C THR A 429 -17.31 -16.32 0.55
N GLY A 430 -17.18 -15.67 -0.61
CA GLY A 430 -18.08 -15.74 -1.75
C GLY A 430 -17.39 -16.38 -2.96
N GLY A 431 -18.17 -17.09 -3.78
CA GLY A 431 -17.66 -17.63 -5.04
C GLY A 431 -17.36 -16.51 -6.02
N GLY A 432 -16.19 -16.52 -6.63
CA GLY A 432 -15.73 -15.50 -7.57
C GLY A 432 -15.03 -14.30 -6.94
N ASP A 433 -14.97 -14.19 -5.60
CA ASP A 433 -14.34 -13.05 -4.90
C ASP A 433 -12.83 -12.96 -5.13
N GLN A 434 -12.20 -14.09 -5.49
CA GLN A 434 -10.78 -14.21 -5.81
C GLN A 434 -9.85 -13.69 -4.69
N PHE A 435 -10.14 -14.08 -3.45
CA PHE A 435 -9.30 -13.78 -2.29
C PHE A 435 -7.89 -14.34 -2.47
N GLY A 436 -6.86 -13.54 -2.21
CA GLY A 436 -5.46 -13.93 -2.41
C GLY A 436 -4.90 -13.53 -3.78
N ARG A 437 -5.65 -12.77 -4.58
CA ARG A 437 -5.15 -12.20 -5.84
C ARG A 437 -3.96 -11.24 -5.64
N SER A 438 -3.90 -10.56 -4.50
CA SER A 438 -2.76 -9.76 -4.07
C SER A 438 -2.50 -10.02 -2.59
N VAL A 439 -1.23 -10.13 -2.21
CA VAL A 439 -0.81 -10.33 -0.82
C VAL A 439 0.37 -9.43 -0.49
N ALA A 440 0.42 -8.91 0.74
CA ALA A 440 1.56 -8.18 1.26
C ALA A 440 1.77 -8.53 2.74
N VAL A 441 3.02 -8.72 3.16
CA VAL A 441 3.36 -9.08 4.55
C VAL A 441 4.42 -8.13 5.08
N SER A 442 4.21 -7.65 6.31
CA SER A 442 5.17 -6.81 7.04
C SER A 442 5.18 -7.23 8.50
N GLY A 443 6.25 -7.91 8.91
CA GLY A 443 6.36 -8.51 10.25
C GLY A 443 5.21 -9.46 10.55
N ASP A 444 4.40 -9.12 11.56
CA ASP A 444 3.23 -9.90 11.98
C ASP A 444 1.91 -9.42 11.36
N THR A 445 1.95 -8.62 10.29
CA THR A 445 0.76 -8.12 9.59
C THR A 445 0.73 -8.66 8.16
N LEU A 446 -0.43 -9.17 7.74
CA LEU A 446 -0.71 -9.67 6.39
C LEU A 446 -1.90 -8.89 5.84
N ALA A 447 -1.79 -8.36 4.63
CA ALA A 447 -2.91 -7.80 3.87
C ALA A 447 -3.19 -8.68 2.65
N VAL A 448 -4.48 -8.88 2.35
CA VAL A 448 -4.94 -9.74 1.26
C VAL A 448 -6.04 -9.05 0.47
N GLY A 449 -5.92 -9.02 -0.85
CA GLY A 449 -6.94 -8.50 -1.76
C GLY A 449 -7.91 -9.57 -2.23
N ALA A 450 -9.19 -9.20 -2.27
CA ALA A 450 -10.26 -9.92 -2.97
C ALA A 450 -10.95 -8.90 -3.88
N TYR A 451 -10.34 -8.65 -5.04
CA TYR A 451 -10.72 -7.54 -5.91
C TYR A 451 -12.09 -7.72 -6.59
N ARG A 452 -12.67 -8.93 -6.53
CA ARG A 452 -14.00 -9.24 -7.04
C ARG A 452 -15.06 -9.41 -5.95
N GLU A 453 -14.72 -9.04 -4.72
CA GLU A 453 -15.68 -9.05 -3.62
C GLU A 453 -16.83 -8.07 -3.87
N ASP A 454 -18.05 -8.50 -3.54
CA ASP A 454 -19.29 -7.88 -4.03
C ASP A 454 -20.04 -7.01 -2.99
N SER A 455 -19.55 -6.79 -1.78
CA SER A 455 -20.30 -6.02 -0.78
C SER A 455 -20.35 -4.52 -1.10
N SER A 456 -21.47 -3.90 -0.72
CA SER A 456 -21.69 -2.44 -0.75
C SER A 456 -21.05 -1.69 0.42
N GLY A 457 -20.25 -2.36 1.26
CA GLY A 457 -19.59 -1.73 2.39
C GLY A 457 -18.67 -0.58 1.95
N MET A 458 -18.58 0.47 2.78
CA MET A 458 -17.65 1.59 2.56
C MET A 458 -16.75 1.81 3.77
N GLY A 459 -15.48 2.13 3.52
CA GLY A 459 -14.48 2.36 4.56
C GLY A 459 -14.09 1.10 5.32
N VAL A 460 -13.62 1.28 6.57
CA VAL A 460 -13.05 0.19 7.39
C VAL A 460 -14.11 -0.39 8.32
N ASN A 461 -14.22 -1.72 8.35
CA ASN A 461 -15.10 -2.49 9.25
C ASN A 461 -16.55 -1.99 9.25
N SER A 462 -17.12 -1.77 8.06
CA SER A 462 -18.46 -1.24 7.87
C SER A 462 -19.59 -2.15 8.41
N GLY A 463 -19.28 -3.42 8.70
CA GLY A 463 -20.25 -4.43 9.11
C GLY A 463 -21.09 -4.97 7.95
N ALA A 464 -20.77 -4.59 6.70
CA ALA A 464 -21.45 -5.04 5.49
C ALA A 464 -20.75 -6.23 4.81
N GLU A 465 -19.86 -6.95 5.51
CA GLU A 465 -19.12 -8.10 4.96
C GLU A 465 -20.05 -9.19 4.39
N ALA A 466 -21.23 -9.38 4.97
CA ALA A 466 -22.20 -10.37 4.47
C ALA A 466 -23.05 -9.88 3.28
N ASP A 467 -22.86 -8.64 2.83
CA ASP A 467 -23.56 -8.08 1.66
C ASP A 467 -22.88 -8.54 0.36
N ASN A 468 -23.66 -8.71 -0.71
CA ASN A 468 -23.15 -9.16 -2.01
C ASN A 468 -23.88 -8.44 -3.16
N SER A 469 -24.11 -7.13 -2.99
CA SER A 469 -25.02 -6.34 -3.84
C SER A 469 -24.34 -5.42 -4.85
N THR A 470 -23.01 -5.26 -4.77
CA THR A 470 -22.18 -4.34 -5.57
C THR A 470 -21.04 -5.09 -6.24
N THR A 471 -21.35 -5.63 -7.44
CA THR A 471 -20.47 -6.50 -8.23
C THR A 471 -19.04 -5.97 -8.36
N ASP A 472 -18.04 -6.80 -8.08
CA ASP A 472 -16.61 -6.52 -8.27
C ASP A 472 -16.14 -5.19 -7.64
N SER A 473 -16.76 -4.77 -6.54
CA SER A 473 -16.36 -3.54 -5.85
C SER A 473 -15.02 -3.70 -5.11
N GLY A 474 -14.68 -4.93 -4.75
CA GLY A 474 -13.40 -5.36 -4.22
C GLY A 474 -13.18 -4.99 -2.75
N ALA A 475 -12.34 -5.76 -2.07
CA ALA A 475 -12.02 -5.57 -0.66
C ALA A 475 -10.57 -5.92 -0.33
N VAL A 476 -10.09 -5.40 0.81
CA VAL A 476 -8.82 -5.78 1.43
C VAL A 476 -9.06 -6.28 2.84
N TYR A 477 -8.45 -7.41 3.19
CA TYR A 477 -8.52 -8.02 4.51
C TYR A 477 -7.15 -7.93 5.17
N VAL A 478 -7.11 -7.43 6.41
CA VAL A 478 -5.88 -7.34 7.20
C VAL A 478 -5.93 -8.36 8.32
N PHE A 479 -4.92 -9.20 8.40
CA PHE A 479 -4.71 -10.19 9.45
C PHE A 479 -3.48 -9.81 10.28
N THR A 480 -3.52 -10.11 11.57
CA THR A 480 -2.38 -9.95 12.47
C THR A 480 -2.04 -11.26 13.17
N ARG A 481 -0.76 -11.49 13.42
CA ARG A 481 -0.24 -12.68 14.09
C ARG A 481 0.12 -12.38 15.55
N THR A 482 -0.30 -13.27 16.44
CA THR A 482 0.23 -13.35 17.82
C THR A 482 0.69 -14.77 18.08
N GLY A 483 1.99 -14.97 18.28
CA GLY A 483 2.58 -16.31 18.31
C GLY A 483 2.41 -17.00 16.96
N THR A 484 1.63 -18.08 16.90
CA THR A 484 1.32 -18.80 15.66
C THR A 484 -0.09 -18.55 15.15
N THR A 485 -0.89 -17.74 15.84
CA THR A 485 -2.30 -17.52 15.53
C THR A 485 -2.48 -16.25 14.72
N TRP A 486 -3.09 -16.38 13.54
CA TRP A 486 -3.54 -15.27 12.72
C TRP A 486 -5.00 -14.93 13.02
N THR A 487 -5.32 -13.64 13.08
CA THR A 487 -6.70 -13.15 13.30
C THR A 487 -6.98 -11.97 12.37
N GLN A 488 -8.16 -11.93 11.75
CA GLN A 488 -8.61 -10.75 10.99
C GLN A 488 -8.72 -9.55 11.94
N GLN A 489 -7.97 -8.51 11.63
CA GLN A 489 -7.97 -7.23 12.33
C GLN A 489 -8.87 -6.20 11.61
N ALA A 490 -8.90 -6.24 10.28
CA ALA A 490 -9.73 -5.32 9.51
C ALA A 490 -10.26 -5.91 8.21
N TYR A 491 -11.42 -5.41 7.82
CA TYR A 491 -12.03 -5.50 6.52
C TYR A 491 -12.12 -4.08 5.95
N ILE A 492 -11.58 -3.88 4.75
CA ILE A 492 -11.35 -2.54 4.19
C ILE A 492 -12.00 -2.45 2.82
N LYS A 493 -12.88 -1.45 2.68
CA LYS A 493 -13.52 -1.02 1.44
C LYS A 493 -13.12 0.41 1.11
N ALA A 494 -13.26 0.77 -0.16
CA ALA A 494 -13.04 2.14 -0.61
C ALA A 494 -14.08 3.05 0.04
N SER A 495 -13.72 4.33 0.26
CA SER A 495 -14.68 5.32 0.78
C SER A 495 -15.83 5.62 -0.18
N ASN A 496 -15.66 5.30 -1.45
CA ASN A 496 -16.60 5.45 -2.57
C ASN A 496 -16.76 4.12 -3.32
N ALA A 497 -16.85 3.00 -2.60
CA ALA A 497 -17.04 1.68 -3.22
C ALA A 497 -18.21 1.70 -4.21
N SER A 498 -17.96 1.18 -5.41
CA SER A 498 -18.93 1.09 -6.51
C SER A 498 -18.65 -0.17 -7.32
N ALA A 499 -19.60 -0.55 -8.17
CA ALA A 499 -19.47 -1.74 -8.99
C ALA A 499 -18.26 -1.64 -9.92
N ASN A 500 -17.51 -2.74 -10.03
CA ASN A 500 -16.29 -2.89 -10.84
C ASN A 500 -15.08 -2.06 -10.43
N TYR A 501 -15.10 -1.33 -9.31
CA TYR A 501 -13.94 -0.52 -8.90
C TYR A 501 -12.75 -1.37 -8.45
N ARG A 502 -12.98 -2.61 -8.03
CA ARG A 502 -11.94 -3.63 -7.81
C ARG A 502 -10.86 -3.23 -6.81
N LEU A 503 -11.24 -2.67 -5.66
CA LEU A 503 -10.27 -2.40 -4.60
C LEU A 503 -9.52 -3.68 -4.20
N GLY A 504 -8.21 -3.57 -3.99
CA GLY A 504 -7.37 -4.69 -3.61
C GLY A 504 -6.79 -5.42 -4.82
N PHE A 505 -6.93 -4.87 -6.03
CA PHE A 505 -6.25 -5.38 -7.22
C PHE A 505 -4.72 -5.43 -7.03
N ALA A 506 -4.16 -4.40 -6.42
CA ALA A 506 -2.77 -4.31 -5.98
C ALA A 506 -2.69 -3.83 -4.53
N ILE A 507 -1.75 -4.36 -3.77
CA ILE A 507 -1.54 -4.02 -2.36
C ILE A 507 -0.05 -3.84 -2.08
N ALA A 508 0.28 -2.82 -1.28
CA ALA A 508 1.59 -2.70 -0.64
C ALA A 508 1.40 -2.42 0.86
N LEU A 509 2.27 -2.99 1.69
CA LEU A 509 2.20 -2.89 3.15
C LEU A 509 3.60 -2.71 3.74
N GLU A 510 3.79 -1.67 4.54
CA GLU A 510 5.01 -1.46 5.32
C GLU A 510 4.63 -0.96 6.71
N GLY A 511 4.98 -1.76 7.73
CA GLY A 511 4.64 -1.47 9.13
C GLY A 511 3.14 -1.28 9.33
N ASP A 512 2.76 -0.04 9.59
CA ASP A 512 1.39 0.40 9.85
C ASP A 512 0.75 1.13 8.66
N THR A 513 1.39 1.17 7.49
CA THR A 513 0.87 1.81 6.27
C THR A 513 0.46 0.77 5.25
N LEU A 514 -0.80 0.80 4.84
CA LEU A 514 -1.37 -0.05 3.80
C LEU A 514 -1.80 0.81 2.62
N VAL A 515 -1.43 0.39 1.42
CA VAL A 515 -1.81 1.02 0.16
C VAL A 515 -2.61 0.01 -0.65
N ALA A 516 -3.79 0.40 -1.12
CA ALA A 516 -4.67 -0.46 -1.91
C ALA A 516 -5.04 0.22 -3.24
N GLY A 517 -4.76 -0.47 -4.34
CA GLY A 517 -5.14 -0.06 -5.69
C GLY A 517 -6.56 -0.49 -6.05
N SER A 518 -7.25 0.38 -6.78
CA SER A 518 -8.59 0.21 -7.34
C SER A 518 -8.50 0.64 -8.80
N SER A 519 -7.87 -0.19 -9.63
CA SER A 519 -7.44 0.20 -10.98
C SER A 519 -8.58 0.54 -11.94
N ALA A 520 -9.82 0.17 -11.60
CA ALA A 520 -11.02 0.41 -12.39
C ALA A 520 -11.95 1.47 -11.77
N GLU A 521 -11.42 2.34 -10.90
CA GLU A 521 -12.17 3.46 -10.33
C GLU A 521 -12.38 4.58 -11.37
N ASP A 522 -13.59 5.15 -11.45
CA ASP A 522 -13.99 6.00 -12.58
C ASP A 522 -13.84 7.52 -12.37
N SER A 523 -13.37 7.99 -11.22
CA SER A 523 -13.31 9.42 -10.96
C SER A 523 -12.36 10.14 -11.91
N ALA A 524 -12.81 11.23 -12.53
CA ALA A 524 -12.00 12.17 -13.31
C ALA A 524 -11.29 13.22 -12.43
N SER A 525 -11.31 13.06 -11.10
CA SER A 525 -10.51 13.92 -10.22
C SER A 525 -9.00 13.65 -10.37
N THR A 526 -8.18 14.60 -9.95
CA THR A 526 -6.72 14.53 -10.06
C THR A 526 -6.04 14.75 -8.72
N GLY A 527 -4.84 14.21 -8.57
CA GLY A 527 -4.01 14.40 -7.38
C GLY A 527 -4.60 13.79 -6.11
N VAL A 528 -4.33 14.42 -4.96
CA VAL A 528 -4.62 13.86 -3.63
C VAL A 528 -5.85 14.54 -3.04
N GLY A 529 -6.86 13.75 -2.66
CA GLY A 529 -8.09 14.22 -2.03
C GLY A 529 -9.13 14.83 -2.98
N GLY A 530 -9.13 14.40 -4.24
CA GLY A 530 -10.10 14.84 -5.25
C GLY A 530 -11.55 14.38 -5.00
N ASP A 531 -12.49 14.90 -5.80
CA ASP A 531 -13.91 14.50 -5.73
C ASP A 531 -14.13 13.07 -6.23
N GLN A 532 -14.40 12.18 -5.28
CA GLN A 532 -14.65 10.76 -5.52
C GLN A 532 -15.96 10.45 -6.26
N ASN A 533 -16.87 11.41 -6.43
CA ASN A 533 -18.13 11.21 -7.14
C ASN A 533 -18.07 11.62 -8.61
N ASN A 534 -16.93 12.14 -9.08
CA ASN A 534 -16.76 12.66 -10.43
C ASN A 534 -16.53 11.52 -11.44
N THR A 535 -17.49 10.66 -11.73
CA THR A 535 -17.31 9.43 -12.54
C THR A 535 -17.09 9.64 -14.06
N GLY A 536 -16.44 10.74 -14.45
CA GLY A 536 -16.24 11.15 -15.84
C GLY A 536 -15.06 10.50 -16.57
N ALA A 537 -14.25 9.66 -15.92
CA ALA A 537 -13.07 9.02 -16.50
C ALA A 537 -13.07 7.51 -16.17
N ALA A 538 -13.85 6.76 -16.95
CA ALA A 538 -14.02 5.32 -16.77
C ALA A 538 -12.66 4.60 -16.69
N ASP A 539 -12.52 3.66 -15.76
CA ASP A 539 -11.31 2.85 -15.56
C ASP A 539 -10.00 3.67 -15.41
N SER A 540 -10.10 4.90 -14.94
CA SER A 540 -8.91 5.76 -14.74
C SER A 540 -8.08 5.34 -13.52
N GLY A 541 -8.70 4.65 -12.57
CA GLY A 541 -8.06 3.99 -11.44
C GLY A 541 -7.72 4.92 -10.28
N ALA A 542 -7.65 4.38 -9.06
CA ALA A 542 -7.33 5.13 -7.85
C ALA A 542 -6.48 4.31 -6.87
N VAL A 543 -5.84 5.01 -5.93
CA VAL A 543 -5.16 4.41 -4.79
C VAL A 543 -5.70 4.98 -3.48
N TYR A 544 -5.84 4.11 -2.48
CA TYR A 544 -6.28 4.45 -1.13
C TYR A 544 -5.16 4.13 -0.15
N VAL A 545 -4.80 5.10 0.68
CA VAL A 545 -3.78 4.93 1.73
C VAL A 545 -4.48 4.81 3.06
N PHE A 546 -4.12 3.81 3.85
CA PHE A 546 -4.64 3.55 5.19
C PHE A 546 -3.48 3.46 6.18
N THR A 547 -3.70 3.93 7.41
CA THR A 547 -2.74 3.77 8.50
C THR A 547 -3.37 3.10 9.70
N ARG A 548 -2.58 2.32 10.44
CA ARG A 548 -2.99 1.68 11.69
C ARG A 548 -2.54 2.49 12.91
N ASN A 549 -3.44 2.64 13.88
CA ASN A 549 -3.12 3.06 15.24
C ASN A 549 -3.71 2.05 16.23
N GLY A 550 -2.84 1.29 16.90
CA GLY A 550 -3.25 0.15 17.72
C GLY A 550 -3.90 -0.93 16.86
N THR A 551 -5.20 -1.14 17.01
CA THR A 551 -5.98 -2.10 16.20
C THR A 551 -6.84 -1.44 15.14
N THR A 552 -6.86 -0.11 15.06
CA THR A 552 -7.76 0.65 14.21
C THR A 552 -7.04 1.09 12.94
N TRP A 553 -7.57 0.69 11.79
CA TRP A 553 -7.16 1.21 10.49
C TRP A 553 -8.05 2.38 10.08
N THR A 554 -7.45 3.43 9.52
CA THR A 554 -8.16 4.61 9.03
C THR A 554 -7.62 5.02 7.67
N GLN A 555 -8.51 5.39 6.75
CA GLN A 555 -8.11 5.93 5.46
C GLN A 555 -7.48 7.31 5.65
N GLN A 556 -6.26 7.46 5.15
CA GLN A 556 -5.46 8.68 5.18
C GLN A 556 -5.35 9.35 3.82
N ALA A 557 -5.69 8.70 2.70
CA ALA A 557 -5.71 9.37 1.41
C ALA A 557 -6.61 8.66 0.40
N TYR A 558 -7.07 9.44 -0.56
CA TYR A 558 -7.56 9.01 -1.86
C TYR A 558 -6.69 9.71 -2.90
N VAL A 559 -6.09 8.95 -3.80
CA VAL A 559 -5.04 9.41 -4.71
C VAL A 559 -5.41 9.06 -6.13
N LYS A 560 -5.27 10.06 -7.01
CA LYS A 560 -5.42 9.96 -8.46
C LYS A 560 -4.16 10.46 -9.15
N ALA A 561 -3.98 10.04 -10.40
CA ALA A 561 -2.99 10.60 -11.29
C ALA A 561 -3.12 12.14 -11.38
N SER A 562 -2.01 12.83 -11.65
CA SER A 562 -2.04 14.27 -11.92
C SER A 562 -2.73 14.62 -13.25
N ASN A 563 -2.75 13.67 -14.17
CA ASN A 563 -3.24 13.76 -15.55
C ASN A 563 -4.24 12.62 -15.85
N THR A 564 -5.17 12.36 -14.92
CA THR A 564 -6.20 11.32 -15.02
C THR A 564 -6.85 11.25 -16.41
N GLY A 565 -6.62 10.14 -17.11
CA GLY A 565 -7.28 9.73 -18.35
C GLY A 565 -8.14 8.50 -18.16
N ALA A 566 -9.17 8.35 -19.01
CA ALA A 566 -10.01 7.15 -19.00
C ALA A 566 -9.20 5.96 -19.51
N GLY A 567 -9.26 4.83 -18.79
CA GLY A 567 -8.52 3.62 -19.13
C GLY A 567 -7.06 3.60 -18.67
N ASP A 568 -6.54 4.65 -18.01
CA ASP A 568 -5.13 4.72 -17.55
C ASP A 568 -4.78 3.68 -16.47
N GLN A 569 -5.78 3.13 -15.78
CA GLN A 569 -5.63 2.11 -14.73
C GLN A 569 -4.65 2.48 -13.61
N PHE A 570 -4.67 3.74 -13.15
CA PHE A 570 -3.86 4.17 -12.02
C PHE A 570 -4.11 3.29 -10.78
N GLY A 571 -3.04 2.74 -10.18
CA GLY A 571 -3.15 1.79 -9.08
C GLY A 571 -3.13 0.32 -9.49
N VAL A 572 -2.84 0.01 -10.76
CA VAL A 572 -2.60 -1.37 -11.24
C VAL A 572 -1.41 -2.03 -10.54
N SER A 573 -0.44 -1.22 -10.11
CA SER A 573 0.70 -1.63 -9.30
C SER A 573 1.03 -0.55 -8.26
N VAL A 574 1.46 -0.96 -7.07
CA VAL A 574 1.79 -0.04 -5.97
C VAL A 574 3.00 -0.55 -5.19
N ALA A 575 3.84 0.37 -4.71
CA ALA A 575 4.92 0.09 -3.77
C ALA A 575 5.00 1.18 -2.70
N VAL A 576 5.36 0.83 -1.48
CA VAL A 576 5.56 1.76 -0.36
C VAL A 576 6.92 1.48 0.30
N SER A 577 7.68 2.54 0.57
CA SER A 577 8.92 2.48 1.34
C SER A 577 9.18 3.79 2.08
N GLY A 578 9.18 3.72 3.41
CA GLY A 578 9.17 4.87 4.30
C GLY A 578 8.04 5.84 3.98
N ASP A 579 8.40 7.04 3.56
CA ASP A 579 7.49 8.11 3.14
C ASP A 579 7.23 8.12 1.62
N THR A 580 7.74 7.15 0.86
CA THR A 580 7.56 7.09 -0.60
C THR A 580 6.48 6.12 -1.00
N LEU A 581 5.53 6.59 -1.79
CA LEU A 581 4.54 5.80 -2.50
C LEU A 581 4.82 5.87 -4.01
N ALA A 582 4.99 4.73 -4.66
CA ALA A 582 5.03 4.63 -6.12
C ALA A 582 3.76 3.95 -6.63
N VAL A 583 3.14 4.52 -7.66
CA VAL A 583 1.89 4.01 -8.26
C VAL A 583 2.05 3.90 -9.77
N GLY A 584 1.82 2.71 -10.31
CA GLY A 584 1.79 2.48 -11.75
C GLY A 584 0.41 2.77 -12.36
N ALA A 585 0.44 3.23 -13.62
CA ALA A 585 -0.69 3.37 -14.52
C ALA A 585 -0.24 2.83 -15.89
N SER A 586 -0.26 1.52 -16.06
CA SER A 586 0.42 0.86 -17.20
C SER A 586 -0.23 1.15 -18.55
N THR A 587 -1.46 1.65 -18.56
CA THR A 587 -2.21 1.98 -19.79
C THR A 587 -2.36 3.49 -19.96
N GLU A 588 -1.55 4.29 -19.25
CA GLU A 588 -1.51 5.74 -19.43
C GLU A 588 -0.91 6.12 -20.80
N ASP A 589 -1.53 7.07 -21.49
CA ASP A 589 -1.30 7.30 -22.93
C ASP A 589 -0.26 8.37 -23.28
N SER A 590 0.27 9.13 -22.31
CA SER A 590 1.08 10.29 -22.67
C SER A 590 2.42 9.93 -23.31
N ASN A 591 2.92 10.80 -24.17
CA ASN A 591 4.15 10.62 -24.93
C ASN A 591 5.36 11.28 -24.24
N GLY A 592 5.25 11.51 -22.93
CA GLY A 592 6.38 11.98 -22.13
C GLY A 592 7.52 10.96 -22.09
N THR A 593 8.75 11.43 -21.96
CA THR A 593 9.94 10.58 -21.75
C THR A 593 10.70 10.97 -20.50
N GLY A 594 11.22 9.98 -19.77
CA GLY A 594 12.02 10.22 -18.56
C GLY A 594 11.19 10.78 -17.39
N ILE A 595 11.79 11.67 -16.59
CA ILE A 595 11.19 12.22 -15.37
C ILE A 595 10.67 13.65 -15.62
N ASN A 596 9.43 13.93 -15.23
CA ASN A 596 8.80 15.26 -15.24
C ASN A 596 8.99 15.99 -16.59
N SER A 597 8.63 15.32 -17.69
CA SER A 597 8.84 15.82 -19.04
C SER A 597 8.01 17.07 -19.38
N GLY A 598 6.92 17.34 -18.63
CA GLY A 598 5.97 18.39 -18.94
C GLY A 598 5.05 18.06 -20.14
N ALA A 599 5.04 16.80 -20.58
CA ALA A 599 4.25 16.30 -21.71
C ALA A 599 3.13 15.35 -21.26
N GLU A 600 2.68 15.45 -20.00
CA GLU A 600 1.66 14.59 -19.38
C GLU A 600 0.27 14.70 -20.05
N ALA A 601 0.08 15.68 -20.95
CA ALA A 601 -1.16 15.88 -21.71
C ALA A 601 -1.08 15.43 -23.18
N ASP A 602 0.08 14.97 -23.66
CA ASP A 602 0.26 14.51 -25.04
C ASP A 602 -0.06 13.02 -25.18
N ASN A 603 -1.33 12.65 -25.35
CA ASN A 603 -1.78 11.26 -25.39
C ASN A 603 -1.57 10.58 -26.76
N SER A 604 -0.42 10.82 -27.41
CA SER A 604 -0.09 10.22 -28.72
C SER A 604 0.59 8.85 -28.63
N ALA A 605 0.94 8.37 -27.43
CA ALA A 605 1.60 7.08 -27.20
C ALA A 605 0.70 6.14 -26.38
N THR A 606 -0.33 5.59 -27.02
CA THR A 606 -1.37 4.78 -26.38
C THR A 606 -0.79 3.62 -25.57
N ASP A 607 -1.26 3.40 -24.34
CA ASP A 607 -0.80 2.35 -23.43
C ASP A 607 0.72 2.33 -23.18
N SER A 608 1.38 3.48 -23.30
CA SER A 608 2.83 3.57 -23.05
C SER A 608 3.18 3.46 -21.56
N GLY A 609 2.23 3.84 -20.69
CA GLY A 609 2.27 3.66 -19.25
C GLY A 609 3.11 4.69 -18.51
N ALA A 610 2.84 4.87 -17.20
CA ALA A 610 3.52 5.81 -16.32
C ALA A 610 3.66 5.30 -14.88
N VAL A 611 4.56 5.94 -14.11
CA VAL A 611 4.63 5.80 -12.66
C VAL A 611 4.60 7.16 -11.99
N TYR A 612 3.80 7.28 -10.94
CA TYR A 612 3.64 8.48 -10.12
C TYR A 612 4.29 8.23 -8.76
N ILE A 613 5.16 9.15 -8.35
CA ILE A 613 5.93 9.06 -7.10
C ILE A 613 5.40 10.14 -6.16
N LEU A 614 4.91 9.72 -5.00
CA LEU A 614 4.33 10.58 -3.98
C LEU A 614 5.11 10.50 -2.66
N ARG A 615 5.19 11.61 -1.94
CA ARG A 615 5.79 11.74 -0.60
C ARG A 615 5.05 12.72 0.28
#